data_AF-A0A8H9BYA7-F1
#
_entry.id   AF-A0A8H9BYA7-F1
#
_cell.length_a   1.000
_cell.length_b   1.000
_cell.length_c   1.000
_cell.angle_alpha   90.00
_cell.angle_beta   90.00
_cell.angle_gamma   90.00
#
_symmetry.space_group_name_H-M   'P 1'
#
loop_
_entity.id
_entity.type
_entity.pdbx_description
1 polymer ?
#
loop_
_entity_poly.entity_id
_entity_poly.type
_entity_poly.pdbx_seq_one_letter_code
_entity_poly.pdbx_strand_id
1 'polypeptide(L)'
;MSLERIYVCTSKSSRLYRIYLLQTGDNEKDIIYNTFRNDLQQKMATEHEMQILNGNALIEDIPYYIDFDEILEESYLYNFKSEIEKCMNNQVVSFIQFSYFSNKPERVINFEESEGIKFLIAQDENSLYFLSIARNAVIKNKPIVSMSITQHSTVVNVPKGIQLPHAVTARLDRNTKRLYVYNVNNFESMLTLNENRKAKSQATINKFITGEYTVSSDNYRFLGLDNNLVSQKLSSSARSVRRLSKYNIPETSHPISQIKEAVEKLDESLKVNFDDKNKTITITPDSAKTFVGIIHNSIVQRLISGEIEIVN
;
A
#
# COMPACT_ATOMS: atom_id res chain seq x y z
N MET A 1 11.05 24.49 17.22
CA MET A 1 11.27 23.20 16.55
C MET A 1 11.33 23.53 15.08
N SER A 2 12.52 23.37 14.49
CA SER A 2 12.84 23.81 13.13
C SER A 2 13.32 22.60 12.33
N LEU A 3 12.88 22.47 11.08
CA LEU A 3 13.37 21.39 10.24
C LEU A 3 14.82 21.69 9.83
N GLU A 4 15.67 20.67 9.87
CA GLU A 4 17.05 20.74 9.38
C GLU A 4 17.09 20.54 7.87
N ARG A 5 16.38 19.51 7.40
CA ARG A 5 16.44 19.01 6.02
C ARG A 5 15.10 18.47 5.57
N ILE A 6 14.88 18.47 4.27
CA ILE A 6 13.71 17.86 3.62
C ILE A 6 14.21 16.98 2.48
N TYR A 7 13.67 15.78 2.36
CA TYR A 7 13.97 14.85 1.28
C TYR A 7 12.71 14.52 0.48
N VAL A 8 12.87 14.28 -0.82
CA VAL A 8 11.81 13.81 -1.74
C VAL A 8 12.09 12.36 -2.12
N CYS A 9 11.15 11.47 -1.83
CA CYS A 9 11.23 10.07 -2.21
C CYS A 9 10.40 9.78 -3.46
N THR A 10 11.01 9.09 -4.42
CA THR A 10 10.44 8.81 -5.73
C THR A 10 10.22 7.32 -5.96
N SER A 11 9.38 7.02 -6.94
CA SER A 11 9.13 5.67 -7.43
C SER A 11 9.22 5.61 -8.95
N LYS A 12 9.73 4.49 -9.46
CA LYS A 12 9.79 4.17 -10.88
C LYS A 12 9.22 2.76 -11.06
N SER A 13 8.39 2.55 -12.08
CA SER A 13 7.74 1.25 -12.37
C SER A 13 7.05 0.60 -11.16
N SER A 14 6.41 1.41 -10.30
CA SER A 14 5.77 0.97 -9.05
C SER A 14 6.71 0.31 -8.02
N ARG A 15 7.98 0.76 -7.95
CA ARG A 15 8.93 0.45 -6.87
C ARG A 15 9.54 1.74 -6.35
N LEU A 16 9.97 1.79 -5.09
CA LEU A 16 10.82 2.87 -4.59
C LEU A 16 12.09 2.95 -5.43
N TYR A 17 12.55 4.18 -5.70
CA TYR A 17 13.65 4.40 -6.65
C TYR A 17 14.76 5.27 -6.08
N ARG A 18 14.49 6.53 -5.74
CA ARG A 18 15.50 7.45 -5.19
C ARG A 18 14.97 8.30 -4.04
N ILE A 19 15.90 8.79 -3.22
CA ILE A 19 15.68 9.85 -2.22
C ILE A 19 16.58 11.02 -2.60
N TYR A 20 16.00 12.19 -2.82
CA TYR A 20 16.73 13.43 -3.14
C TYR A 20 16.67 14.38 -1.95
N LEU A 21 17.82 14.90 -1.50
CA LEU A 21 17.85 16.02 -0.56
C LEU A 21 17.37 17.30 -1.26
N LEU A 22 16.46 18.04 -0.63
CA LEU A 22 16.04 19.36 -1.09
C LEU A 22 16.89 20.45 -0.44
N GLN A 23 17.51 21.29 -1.27
CA GLN A 23 17.96 22.60 -0.81
C GLN A 23 16.73 23.47 -0.58
N THR A 24 16.54 23.91 0.67
CA THR A 24 15.43 24.74 1.14
C THR A 24 15.98 25.77 2.12
N GLY A 25 15.51 27.02 2.03
CA GLY A 25 15.77 28.03 3.05
C GLY A 25 14.90 27.78 4.28
N ASP A 26 15.15 28.54 5.35
CA ASP A 26 14.44 28.34 6.61
C ASP A 26 12.97 28.76 6.51
N ASN A 27 12.65 29.75 5.67
CA ASN A 27 11.27 30.13 5.36
C ASN A 27 10.48 28.98 4.71
N GLU A 28 11.04 28.26 3.73
CA GLU A 28 10.37 27.11 3.11
C GLU A 28 10.19 25.97 4.11
N LYS A 29 11.20 25.73 4.97
CA LYS A 29 11.14 24.73 6.05
C LYS A 29 10.02 25.05 7.06
N ASP A 30 9.90 26.30 7.47
CA ASP A 30 8.85 26.74 8.40
C ASP A 30 7.45 26.64 7.78
N ILE A 31 7.28 26.98 6.50
CA ILE A 31 6.02 26.78 5.77
C ILE A 31 5.65 25.29 5.74
N ILE A 32 6.62 24.42 5.43
CA ILE A 32 6.42 22.97 5.37
C ILE A 32 6.07 22.40 6.74
N TYR A 33 6.79 22.78 7.81
CA TYR A 33 6.49 22.35 9.17
C TYR A 33 5.10 22.78 9.64
N ASN A 34 4.76 24.06 9.46
CA ASN A 34 3.45 24.60 9.85
C ASN A 34 2.28 23.94 9.09
N THR A 35 2.53 23.32 7.93
CA THR A 35 1.52 22.60 7.16
C THR A 35 1.00 21.33 7.86
N PHE A 36 1.85 20.64 8.63
CA PHE A 36 1.52 19.36 9.30
C PHE A 36 1.66 19.37 10.83
N ARG A 37 2.22 20.43 11.43
CA ARG A 37 2.46 20.58 12.88
C ARG A 37 1.28 20.16 13.76
N ASN A 38 0.06 20.62 13.44
CA ASN A 38 -1.11 20.38 14.29
C ASN A 38 -1.49 18.88 14.33
N ASP A 39 -1.43 18.20 13.18
CA ASP A 39 -1.67 16.76 13.06
C ASP A 39 -0.56 15.95 13.75
N LEU A 40 0.70 16.38 13.63
CA LEU A 40 1.83 15.80 14.37
C LEU A 40 1.61 15.87 15.89
N GLN A 41 1.23 17.04 16.41
CA GLN A 41 1.03 17.23 17.86
C GLN A 41 -0.12 16.36 18.40
N GLN A 42 -1.21 16.22 17.65
CA GLN A 42 -2.31 15.32 18.00
C GLN A 42 -1.87 13.85 18.03
N LYS A 43 -1.07 13.43 17.05
CA LYS A 43 -0.58 12.05 16.92
C LYS A 43 0.48 11.67 17.95
N MET A 44 1.40 12.59 18.26
CA MET A 44 2.40 12.39 19.32
C MET A 44 1.73 12.21 20.69
N ALA A 45 0.60 12.88 20.95
CA ALA A 45 -0.14 12.71 22.19
C ALA A 45 -0.63 11.27 22.40
N THR A 46 -0.95 10.51 21.33
CA THR A 46 -1.46 9.13 21.40
C THR A 46 -0.38 8.05 21.22
N GLU A 47 0.90 8.41 21.04
CA GLU A 47 1.98 7.42 20.83
C GLU A 47 2.14 6.44 22.00
N HIS A 48 1.85 6.88 23.23
CA HIS A 48 1.93 6.07 24.44
C HIS A 48 0.86 4.97 24.53
N GLU A 49 -0.21 5.08 23.74
CA GLU A 49 -1.30 4.09 23.63
C GLU A 49 -1.03 3.06 22.52
N MET A 50 -0.03 3.30 21.66
CA MET A 50 0.28 2.43 20.52
C MET A 50 0.90 1.11 20.97
N GLN A 51 0.51 0.04 20.28
CA GLN A 51 1.09 -1.29 20.48
C GLN A 51 2.21 -1.53 19.46
N ILE A 52 3.11 -2.47 19.78
CA ILE A 52 4.08 -2.98 18.81
C ILE A 52 3.36 -3.63 17.62
N LEU A 53 3.95 -3.55 16.43
CA LEU A 53 3.41 -4.16 15.21
C LEU A 53 3.00 -5.63 15.46
N ASN A 54 1.71 -5.89 15.28
CA ASN A 54 1.11 -7.21 15.33
C ASN A 54 0.28 -7.48 14.07
N GLY A 55 -0.13 -8.74 13.85
CA GLY A 55 -0.88 -9.12 12.65
C GLY A 55 -2.22 -8.39 12.50
N ASN A 56 -2.88 -8.04 13.61
CA ASN A 56 -4.17 -7.36 13.60
C ASN A 56 -4.03 -5.89 13.17
N ALA A 57 -2.93 -5.21 13.52
CA ALA A 57 -2.68 -3.83 13.13
C ALA A 57 -2.65 -3.63 11.60
N LEU A 58 -2.16 -4.63 10.85
CA LEU A 58 -2.21 -4.64 9.38
C LEU A 58 -3.61 -4.95 8.82
N ILE A 59 -4.45 -5.67 9.56
CA ILE A 59 -5.81 -6.07 9.16
C ILE A 59 -6.81 -4.94 9.43
N GLU A 60 -6.70 -4.28 10.58
CA GLU A 60 -7.66 -3.29 11.08
C GLU A 60 -7.19 -1.83 10.87
N ASP A 61 -6.01 -1.64 10.24
CA ASP A 61 -5.32 -0.35 10.05
C ASP A 61 -5.01 0.42 11.34
N ILE A 62 -4.88 -0.29 12.46
CA ILE A 62 -4.60 0.30 13.79
C ILE A 62 -3.17 0.89 13.79
N PRO A 63 -2.97 2.12 14.30
CA PRO A 63 -1.63 2.68 14.50
C PRO A 63 -0.75 1.81 15.41
N TYR A 64 0.52 1.66 15.03
CA TYR A 64 1.48 0.81 15.74
C TYR A 64 2.86 1.46 15.79
N TYR A 65 3.75 0.91 16.61
CA TYR A 65 5.18 1.22 16.54
C TYR A 65 6.03 -0.01 16.20
N ILE A 66 7.24 0.22 15.70
CA ILE A 66 8.29 -0.78 15.51
C ILE A 66 9.57 -0.22 16.12
N ASP A 67 10.28 -1.01 16.93
CA ASP A 67 11.66 -0.71 17.32
C ASP A 67 12.56 -0.95 16.09
N PHE A 68 13.07 0.14 15.52
CA PHE A 68 13.63 0.19 14.16
C PHE A 68 14.86 -0.72 14.01
N ASP A 69 15.66 -0.85 15.07
CA ASP A 69 16.85 -1.70 15.08
C ASP A 69 16.50 -3.19 14.98
N GLU A 70 15.32 -3.62 15.46
CA GLU A 70 14.81 -5.00 15.40
C GLU A 70 14.34 -5.43 13.99
N ILE A 71 14.30 -4.51 13.01
CA ILE A 71 13.98 -4.85 11.62
C ILE A 71 15.10 -5.72 11.04
N LEU A 72 14.87 -7.04 11.00
CA LEU A 72 15.75 -8.07 10.45
C LEU A 72 15.88 -7.99 8.92
N GLU A 73 16.93 -8.60 8.37
CA GLU A 73 17.21 -8.61 6.91
C GLU A 73 16.12 -9.27 6.07
N GLU A 74 15.46 -10.28 6.64
CA GLU A 74 14.34 -11.02 6.05
C GLU A 74 13.03 -10.20 6.04
N SER A 75 12.97 -9.07 6.77
CA SER A 75 11.79 -8.24 6.86
C SER A 75 11.51 -7.50 5.55
N TYR A 76 10.23 -7.43 5.17
CA TYR A 76 9.77 -6.62 4.05
C TYR A 76 10.10 -5.11 4.21
N LEU A 77 10.40 -4.67 5.44
CA LEU A 77 10.86 -3.31 5.76
C LEU A 77 12.38 -3.12 5.71
N TYR A 78 13.20 -4.15 5.53
CA TYR A 78 14.66 -4.03 5.59
C TYR A 78 15.23 -3.06 4.55
N ASN A 79 14.73 -3.11 3.30
CA ASN A 79 15.12 -2.15 2.26
C ASN A 79 14.75 -0.70 2.63
N PHE A 80 13.69 -0.49 3.41
CA PHE A 80 13.37 0.83 3.95
C PHE A 80 14.32 1.21 5.08
N LYS A 81 14.58 0.29 6.04
CA LYS A 81 15.56 0.49 7.13
C LYS A 81 16.91 0.97 6.59
N SER A 82 17.51 0.20 5.68
CA SER A 82 18.85 0.45 5.14
C SER A 82 18.99 1.82 4.46
N GLU A 83 18.00 2.26 3.68
CA GLU A 83 18.07 3.58 3.03
C GLU A 83 17.82 4.74 4.01
N ILE A 84 17.01 4.54 5.05
CA ILE A 84 16.76 5.55 6.10
C ILE A 84 17.93 5.67 7.08
N GLU A 85 18.67 4.60 7.35
CA GLU A 85 19.95 4.68 8.10
C GLU A 85 20.97 5.57 7.40
N LYS A 86 21.05 5.49 6.06
CA LYS A 86 21.89 6.40 5.26
C LYS A 86 21.43 7.86 5.37
N CYS A 87 20.12 8.13 5.42
CA CYS A 87 19.61 9.48 5.72
C CYS A 87 20.05 9.98 7.11
N MET A 88 19.88 9.15 8.15
CA MET A 88 20.17 9.54 9.54
C MET A 88 21.66 9.83 9.79
N ASN A 89 22.57 9.09 9.14
CA ASN A 89 24.01 9.15 9.41
C ASN A 89 24.72 10.34 8.76
N ASN A 90 24.00 11.34 8.23
CA ASN A 90 24.53 12.59 7.68
C ASN A 90 25.53 12.47 6.50
N GLN A 91 25.83 11.27 6.00
CA GLN A 91 26.87 11.03 4.98
C GLN A 91 26.48 11.47 3.56
N VAL A 92 25.22 11.83 3.32
CA VAL A 92 24.71 11.96 1.94
C VAL A 92 24.60 13.42 1.50
N VAL A 93 25.61 13.85 0.74
CA VAL A 93 25.64 15.12 -0.03
C VAL A 93 24.87 14.99 -1.36
N SER A 94 24.41 13.79 -1.70
CA SER A 94 23.87 13.38 -3.00
C SER A 94 22.49 12.70 -2.90
N PHE A 95 22.00 12.14 -4.01
CA PHE A 95 20.83 11.26 -4.01
C PHE A 95 21.17 9.88 -3.42
N ILE A 96 20.18 9.26 -2.79
CA ILE A 96 20.20 7.84 -2.37
C ILE A 96 19.38 7.05 -3.38
N GLN A 97 19.79 5.82 -3.72
CA GLN A 97 19.05 4.95 -4.63
C GLN A 97 18.74 3.61 -3.97
N PHE A 98 17.48 3.18 -4.03
CA PHE A 98 17.05 1.86 -3.58
C PHE A 98 17.69 0.78 -4.48
N SER A 99 18.28 -0.23 -3.85
CA SER A 99 19.28 -1.18 -4.37
C SER A 99 18.92 -2.07 -5.58
N TYR A 100 17.75 -1.88 -6.21
CA TYR A 100 17.21 -2.80 -7.25
C TYR A 100 17.41 -2.38 -8.71
N PHE A 101 18.16 -1.32 -9.00
CA PHE A 101 18.38 -0.85 -10.39
C PHE A 101 19.86 -0.66 -10.73
N SER A 102 20.47 -1.77 -11.15
CA SER A 102 21.58 -1.90 -12.12
C SER A 102 22.70 -0.85 -12.15
N ASN A 103 23.93 -1.33 -11.90
CA ASN A 103 25.25 -0.72 -12.10
C ASN A 103 25.38 0.25 -13.30
N LYS A 104 24.91 1.50 -13.17
CA LYS A 104 25.22 2.59 -14.10
C LYS A 104 25.90 3.74 -13.34
N PRO A 105 27.21 3.96 -13.55
CA PRO A 105 27.95 5.06 -12.94
C PRO A 105 27.73 6.34 -13.76
N GLU A 106 26.48 6.80 -13.86
CA GLU A 106 26.10 7.85 -14.82
C GLU A 106 25.31 8.96 -14.15
N ARG A 107 25.96 10.14 -14.05
CA ARG A 107 25.48 11.55 -14.01
C ARG A 107 24.15 11.86 -13.29
N VAL A 108 24.09 13.02 -12.63
CA VAL A 108 22.81 13.59 -12.16
C VAL A 108 21.93 13.94 -13.37
N ILE A 109 21.07 13.00 -13.77
CA ILE A 109 19.97 13.23 -14.70
C ILE A 109 18.77 13.72 -13.87
N ASN A 110 17.97 14.63 -14.43
CA ASN A 110 16.69 15.06 -13.86
C ASN A 110 15.74 13.86 -13.65
N PHE A 111 14.59 14.12 -13.02
CA PHE A 111 13.46 13.18 -12.96
C PHE A 111 13.23 12.47 -14.29
N GLU A 112 13.30 11.14 -14.26
CA GLU A 112 13.06 10.32 -15.46
C GLU A 112 11.56 10.35 -15.81
N GLU A 113 11.17 10.15 -17.08
CA GLU A 113 9.77 10.34 -17.52
C GLU A 113 8.76 9.49 -16.71
N SER A 114 9.16 8.26 -16.38
CA SER A 114 8.39 7.29 -15.58
C SER A 114 8.57 7.43 -14.06
N GLU A 115 9.36 8.40 -13.60
CA GLU A 115 9.62 8.66 -12.18
C GLU A 115 8.52 9.55 -11.58
N GLY A 116 7.86 9.06 -10.53
CA GLY A 116 6.77 9.73 -9.83
C GLY A 116 7.09 9.92 -8.35
N ILE A 117 6.79 11.10 -7.82
CA ILE A 117 7.02 11.44 -6.42
C ILE A 117 6.00 10.70 -5.53
N LYS A 118 6.44 10.18 -4.38
CA LYS A 118 5.63 9.33 -3.48
C LYS A 118 5.44 9.88 -2.08
N PHE A 119 6.49 10.43 -1.46
CA PHE A 119 6.43 10.99 -0.12
C PHE A 119 7.58 11.97 0.12
N LEU A 120 7.43 12.80 1.15
CA LEU A 120 8.51 13.61 1.70
C LEU A 120 9.03 12.96 2.99
N ILE A 121 10.30 13.19 3.30
CA ILE A 121 10.86 13.01 4.65
C ILE A 121 11.25 14.39 5.14
N ALA A 122 10.60 14.91 6.18
CA ALA A 122 11.06 16.10 6.88
C ALA A 122 11.90 15.68 8.09
N GLN A 123 13.09 16.23 8.25
CA GLN A 123 14.01 15.93 9.34
C GLN A 123 14.12 17.12 10.28
N ASP A 124 14.10 16.86 11.59
CA ASP A 124 14.69 17.74 12.60
C ASP A 124 15.76 16.98 13.41
N GLU A 125 16.31 17.66 14.41
CA GLU A 125 17.33 17.15 15.34
C GLU A 125 16.97 15.79 15.96
N ASN A 126 15.69 15.57 16.28
CA ASN A 126 15.21 14.44 17.08
C ASN A 126 14.37 13.42 16.28
N SER A 127 13.89 13.74 15.09
CA SER A 127 12.93 12.90 14.36
C SER A 127 12.96 13.04 12.83
N LEU A 128 12.50 12.00 12.15
CA LEU A 128 12.13 12.00 10.74
C LEU A 128 10.61 11.83 10.60
N TYR A 129 9.95 12.73 9.87
CA TYR A 129 8.52 12.70 9.58
C TYR A 129 8.28 12.27 8.14
N PHE A 130 7.51 11.20 7.97
CA PHE A 130 7.17 10.64 6.66
C PHE A 130 5.79 11.16 6.22
N LEU A 131 5.76 11.91 5.11
CA LEU A 131 4.56 12.60 4.62
C LEU A 131 4.15 12.00 3.27
N SER A 132 3.16 11.10 3.25
CA SER A 132 2.71 10.45 2.01
C SER A 132 2.01 11.42 1.05
N ILE A 133 2.43 11.44 -0.21
CA ILE A 133 1.84 12.29 -1.26
C ILE A 133 0.83 11.47 -2.07
N ALA A 134 -0.41 11.96 -2.14
CA ALA A 134 -1.43 11.34 -2.98
C ALA A 134 -1.15 11.60 -4.47
N ARG A 135 -1.45 10.64 -5.36
CA ARG A 135 -1.12 10.75 -6.81
C ARG A 135 -1.76 11.97 -7.50
N ASN A 136 -2.90 12.44 -7.01
CA ASN A 136 -3.62 13.62 -7.46
C ASN A 136 -3.08 14.94 -6.89
N ALA A 137 -2.26 14.90 -5.83
CA ALA A 137 -1.57 16.06 -5.25
C ALA A 137 -0.31 16.47 -6.05
N VAL A 138 0.02 15.75 -7.13
CA VAL A 138 1.16 16.04 -8.02
C VAL A 138 0.69 16.88 -9.21
N ILE A 139 1.04 18.16 -9.21
CA ILE A 139 0.64 19.12 -10.22
C ILE A 139 1.66 19.09 -11.38
N LYS A 140 1.25 18.53 -12.52
CA LYS A 140 2.05 18.56 -13.75
C LYS A 140 2.16 19.99 -14.29
N ASN A 141 3.33 20.35 -14.83
CA ASN A 141 3.57 21.60 -15.55
C ASN A 141 3.41 22.91 -14.72
N LYS A 142 3.53 22.86 -13.38
CA LYS A 142 3.70 24.07 -12.54
C LYS A 142 5.03 24.02 -11.77
N PRO A 143 5.82 25.11 -11.78
CA PRO A 143 7.00 25.23 -10.92
C PRO A 143 6.54 25.60 -9.50
N ILE A 144 6.66 24.67 -8.54
CA ILE A 144 6.42 24.92 -7.12
C ILE A 144 7.49 24.15 -6.33
N VAL A 145 8.13 24.84 -5.39
CA VAL A 145 9.45 24.54 -4.78
C VAL A 145 10.59 24.67 -5.80
N SER A 146 11.33 25.77 -5.76
CA SER A 146 12.54 25.99 -6.55
C SER A 146 13.69 25.16 -5.98
N MET A 147 14.07 24.08 -6.65
CA MET A 147 15.09 23.14 -6.18
C MET A 147 16.45 23.36 -6.84
N SER A 148 17.45 23.84 -6.11
CA SER A 148 18.89 23.89 -6.49
C SER A 148 19.67 22.64 -6.04
N ILE A 149 20.62 22.13 -6.86
CA ILE A 149 21.38 20.85 -6.68
C ILE A 149 22.89 20.86 -7.15
N THR A 150 23.23 20.80 -8.48
CA THR A 150 24.53 20.57 -9.25
C THR A 150 25.46 19.53 -8.61
N GLN A 151 26.66 19.44 -9.18
CA GLN A 151 27.94 19.28 -8.51
C GLN A 151 28.00 20.00 -7.13
N HIS A 152 27.51 21.25 -6.99
CA HIS A 152 27.09 21.96 -5.76
C HIS A 152 25.89 22.99 -5.89
N SER A 153 25.18 23.21 -7.05
CA SER A 153 23.98 24.14 -7.13
C SER A 153 22.88 24.12 -8.28
N THR A 154 22.91 23.29 -9.34
CA THR A 154 22.01 23.27 -10.55
C THR A 154 20.60 23.15 -10.09
N VAL A 155 19.78 24.06 -10.56
CA VAL A 155 18.36 23.93 -10.40
C VAL A 155 17.87 22.72 -11.20
N VAL A 156 17.54 21.62 -10.52
CA VAL A 156 16.73 20.54 -11.11
C VAL A 156 15.32 21.07 -11.12
N ASN A 157 14.93 21.65 -12.26
CA ASN A 157 13.55 21.99 -12.54
C ASN A 157 12.72 20.70 -12.45
N VAL A 158 12.10 20.46 -11.30
CA VAL A 158 11.20 19.31 -11.14
C VAL A 158 9.95 19.58 -11.97
N PRO A 159 9.63 18.75 -12.97
CA PRO A 159 8.51 19.00 -13.90
C PRO A 159 7.12 18.81 -13.26
N LYS A 160 7.09 18.58 -11.95
CA LYS A 160 5.97 18.07 -11.15
C LYS A 160 5.98 18.76 -9.78
N GLY A 161 5.19 19.81 -9.62
CA GLY A 161 4.95 20.42 -8.31
C GLY A 161 4.19 19.46 -7.39
N ILE A 162 4.36 19.63 -6.08
CA ILE A 162 3.70 18.81 -5.05
C ILE A 162 2.84 19.73 -4.18
N GLN A 163 1.58 19.38 -3.93
CA GLN A 163 0.83 19.94 -2.81
C GLN A 163 1.31 19.27 -1.51
N LEU A 164 1.81 20.08 -0.57
CA LEU A 164 2.35 19.61 0.71
C LEU A 164 1.29 18.81 1.50
N PRO A 165 1.61 17.59 1.99
CA PRO A 165 0.67 16.84 2.83
C PRO A 165 0.50 17.49 4.21
N HIS A 166 -0.75 17.64 4.64
CA HIS A 166 -1.09 18.12 5.99
C HIS A 166 -1.03 17.03 7.08
N ALA A 167 -1.01 15.76 6.68
CA ALA A 167 -1.06 14.63 7.60
C ALA A 167 0.27 13.85 7.61
N VAL A 168 0.80 13.63 8.81
CA VAL A 168 1.97 12.78 9.05
C VAL A 168 1.55 11.31 8.96
N THR A 169 2.27 10.54 8.16
CA THR A 169 1.98 9.11 7.94
C THR A 169 2.74 8.24 8.93
N ALA A 170 3.98 8.59 9.25
CA ALA A 170 4.80 7.95 10.28
C ALA A 170 5.85 8.93 10.83
N ARG A 171 6.39 8.65 12.02
CA ARG A 171 7.53 9.35 12.65
C ARG A 171 8.58 8.32 13.07
N LEU A 172 9.84 8.51 12.68
CA LEU A 172 10.98 7.80 13.29
C LEU A 172 11.63 8.73 14.31
N ASP A 173 11.58 8.34 15.57
CA ASP A 173 12.33 8.97 16.65
C ASP A 173 13.81 8.56 16.56
N ARG A 174 14.71 9.53 16.45
CA ARG A 174 16.15 9.29 16.25
C ARG A 174 16.85 8.83 17.53
N ASN A 175 16.31 9.21 18.69
CA ASN A 175 16.90 8.98 20.01
C ASN A 175 16.50 7.61 20.56
N THR A 176 15.21 7.26 20.45
CA THR A 176 14.66 5.97 20.89
C THR A 176 14.65 4.90 19.81
N LYS A 177 14.99 5.26 18.55
CA LYS A 177 14.94 4.39 17.37
C LYS A 177 13.56 3.75 17.17
N ARG A 178 12.48 4.46 17.49
CA ARG A 178 11.10 3.98 17.32
C ARG A 178 10.43 4.58 16.10
N LEU A 179 9.94 3.71 15.22
CA LEU A 179 9.13 4.06 14.07
C LEU A 179 7.64 3.94 14.44
N TYR A 180 7.00 5.07 14.72
CA TYR A 180 5.55 5.18 14.94
C TYR A 180 4.84 5.31 13.58
N VAL A 181 3.89 4.43 13.29
CA VAL A 181 3.12 4.41 12.05
C VAL A 181 1.67 4.81 12.36
N TYR A 182 1.33 6.06 12.03
CA TYR A 182 0.01 6.64 12.31
C TYR A 182 -1.07 6.26 11.29
N ASN A 183 -0.68 5.94 10.06
CA ASN A 183 -1.61 5.54 9.01
C ASN A 183 -1.03 4.39 8.18
N VAL A 184 -1.44 3.17 8.55
CA VAL A 184 -0.95 1.90 7.97
C VAL A 184 -1.15 1.85 6.45
N ASN A 185 -2.34 2.22 5.96
CA ASN A 185 -2.64 2.24 4.53
C ASN A 185 -1.72 3.16 3.72
N ASN A 186 -1.49 4.37 4.22
CA ASN A 186 -0.63 5.34 3.56
C ASN A 186 0.85 4.97 3.70
N PHE A 187 1.25 4.33 4.81
CA PHE A 187 2.61 3.83 5.02
C PHE A 187 2.97 2.73 4.01
N GLU A 188 2.16 1.68 3.93
CA GLU A 188 2.30 0.62 2.92
C GLU A 188 2.27 1.19 1.49
N SER A 189 1.33 2.09 1.22
CA SER A 189 1.17 2.73 -0.09
C SER A 189 2.36 3.62 -0.50
N MET A 190 3.00 4.33 0.45
CA MET A 190 4.17 5.16 0.15
C MET A 190 5.35 4.28 -0.24
N LEU A 191 5.60 3.22 0.56
CA LEU A 191 6.65 2.22 0.32
C LEU A 191 6.35 1.30 -0.87
N THR A 192 5.11 1.30 -1.37
CA THR A 192 4.62 0.41 -2.44
C THR A 192 4.57 -1.06 -2.04
N LEU A 193 4.45 -1.28 -0.73
CA LEU A 193 4.16 -2.56 -0.10
C LEU A 193 2.68 -2.90 -0.28
N ASN A 194 2.33 -4.16 -0.06
CA ASN A 194 0.94 -4.64 -0.10
C ASN A 194 0.67 -5.66 1.02
N GLU A 195 1.45 -5.63 2.11
CA GLU A 195 1.35 -6.62 3.18
C GLU A 195 0.06 -6.43 3.96
N ASN A 196 -0.39 -5.19 4.20
CA ASN A 196 -1.72 -4.94 4.77
C ASN A 196 -2.86 -5.51 3.91
N ARG A 197 -2.76 -5.42 2.58
CA ARG A 197 -3.75 -5.99 1.65
C ARG A 197 -3.71 -7.51 1.64
N LYS A 198 -2.53 -8.13 1.72
CA LYS A 198 -2.40 -9.59 1.86
C LYS A 198 -3.00 -10.05 3.19
N ALA A 199 -2.68 -9.39 4.30
CA ALA A 199 -3.22 -9.69 5.63
C ALA A 199 -4.76 -9.60 5.65
N LYS A 200 -5.33 -8.48 5.17
CA LYS A 200 -6.78 -8.32 5.00
C LYS A 200 -7.41 -9.36 4.07
N SER A 201 -6.77 -9.67 2.95
CA SER A 201 -7.23 -10.71 2.03
C SER A 201 -7.27 -12.08 2.70
N GLN A 202 -6.27 -12.41 3.52
CA GLN A 202 -6.23 -13.67 4.27
C GLN A 202 -7.30 -13.71 5.37
N ALA A 203 -7.48 -12.60 6.10
CA ALA A 203 -8.56 -12.48 7.08
C ALA A 203 -9.94 -12.73 6.44
N THR A 204 -10.22 -12.10 5.29
CA THR A 204 -11.46 -12.34 4.51
C THR A 204 -11.60 -13.83 4.12
N ILE A 205 -10.53 -14.48 3.64
CA ILE A 205 -10.57 -15.92 3.30
C ILE A 205 -10.89 -16.76 4.54
N ASN A 206 -10.26 -16.49 5.69
CA ASN A 206 -10.48 -17.21 6.94
C ASN A 206 -11.95 -17.10 7.41
N LYS A 207 -12.61 -15.95 7.18
CA LYS A 207 -14.04 -15.76 7.48
C LYS A 207 -14.97 -16.60 6.59
N PHE A 208 -14.61 -16.82 5.33
CA PHE A 208 -15.32 -17.77 4.46
C PHE A 208 -15.06 -19.24 4.85
N ILE A 209 -13.83 -19.60 5.24
CA ILE A 209 -13.49 -20.97 5.71
C ILE A 209 -14.28 -21.32 6.98
N THR A 210 -14.23 -20.46 7.99
CA THR A 210 -14.95 -20.64 9.26
C THR A 210 -16.47 -20.63 9.07
N GLY A 211 -16.96 -19.96 8.03
CA GLY A 211 -18.39 -19.80 7.74
C GLY A 211 -19.03 -18.60 8.42
N GLU A 212 -18.24 -17.67 8.95
CA GLU A 212 -18.72 -16.33 9.34
C GLU A 212 -19.32 -15.60 8.12
N TYR A 213 -18.70 -15.76 6.95
CA TYR A 213 -19.21 -15.24 5.69
C TYR A 213 -19.84 -16.34 4.84
N THR A 214 -21.08 -16.11 4.42
CA THR A 214 -21.86 -16.92 3.48
C THR A 214 -22.08 -16.16 2.16
N VAL A 215 -22.64 -16.85 1.17
CA VAL A 215 -23.06 -16.27 -0.12
C VAL A 215 -24.52 -16.61 -0.39
N SER A 216 -25.17 -15.73 -1.15
CA SER A 216 -26.59 -15.76 -1.50
C SER A 216 -27.54 -15.53 -0.33
N SER A 217 -28.80 -15.19 -0.64
CA SER A 217 -29.90 -15.17 0.34
C SER A 217 -30.09 -16.51 1.06
N ASP A 218 -29.62 -17.59 0.45
CA ASP A 218 -29.83 -18.97 0.89
C ASP A 218 -28.73 -19.47 1.83
N ASN A 219 -27.72 -18.64 2.10
CA ASN A 219 -26.59 -18.87 3.01
C ASN A 219 -25.70 -20.07 2.65
N TYR A 220 -25.25 -20.12 1.40
CA TYR A 220 -24.27 -21.13 0.96
C TYR A 220 -22.87 -20.83 1.52
N ARG A 221 -22.13 -21.88 1.87
CA ARG A 221 -20.74 -21.83 2.35
C ARG A 221 -19.77 -22.28 1.26
N PHE A 222 -18.50 -21.87 1.34
CA PHE A 222 -17.45 -22.39 0.47
C PHE A 222 -16.67 -23.53 1.15
N LEU A 223 -16.23 -24.51 0.34
CA LEU A 223 -15.30 -25.57 0.73
C LEU A 223 -14.04 -25.51 -0.15
N GLY A 224 -12.89 -25.96 0.37
CA GLY A 224 -11.63 -26.03 -0.36
C GLY A 224 -10.81 -24.73 -0.39
N LEU A 225 -11.26 -23.65 0.27
CA LEU A 225 -10.49 -22.40 0.41
C LEU A 225 -9.26 -22.54 1.33
N ASP A 226 -9.29 -23.53 2.21
CA ASP A 226 -8.21 -23.99 3.09
C ASP A 226 -7.14 -24.82 2.36
N ASN A 227 -7.41 -25.23 1.10
CA ASN A 227 -6.43 -25.94 0.29
C ASN A 227 -5.24 -25.03 -0.08
N ASN A 228 -4.02 -25.49 0.21
CA ASN A 228 -2.78 -24.75 -0.06
C ASN A 228 -2.66 -24.23 -1.50
N LEU A 229 -3.07 -25.00 -2.52
CA LEU A 229 -3.00 -24.60 -3.92
C LEU A 229 -4.03 -23.52 -4.28
N VAL A 230 -5.21 -23.57 -3.66
CA VAL A 230 -6.26 -22.52 -3.78
C VAL A 230 -5.77 -21.24 -3.14
N SER A 231 -5.28 -21.32 -1.90
CA SER A 231 -4.71 -20.19 -1.16
C SER A 231 -3.54 -19.53 -1.91
N GLN A 232 -2.60 -20.32 -2.46
CA GLN A 232 -1.49 -19.81 -3.28
C GLN A 232 -1.97 -19.10 -4.57
N LYS A 233 -2.99 -19.63 -5.27
CA LYS A 233 -3.55 -18.95 -6.46
C LYS A 233 -4.29 -17.66 -6.11
N LEU A 234 -4.93 -17.58 -4.94
CA LEU A 234 -5.58 -16.36 -4.47
C LEU A 234 -4.57 -15.29 -4.04
N SER A 235 -3.53 -15.67 -3.29
CA SER A 235 -2.52 -14.75 -2.76
C SER A 235 -1.52 -14.23 -3.81
N SER A 236 -1.17 -15.04 -4.82
CA SER A 236 -0.35 -14.61 -5.96
C SER A 236 -1.08 -13.66 -6.92
N SER A 237 -2.41 -13.69 -6.94
CA SER A 237 -3.22 -12.84 -7.81
C SER A 237 -3.46 -11.46 -7.19
N ALA A 238 -2.70 -10.45 -7.65
CA ALA A 238 -2.87 -9.06 -7.21
C ALA A 238 -4.31 -8.51 -7.38
N ARG A 239 -5.06 -9.00 -8.37
CA ARG A 239 -6.49 -8.67 -8.55
C ARG A 239 -7.37 -9.31 -7.47
N SER A 240 -7.07 -10.56 -7.08
CA SER A 240 -7.81 -11.29 -6.04
C SER A 240 -7.54 -10.69 -4.68
N VAL A 241 -6.26 -10.50 -4.32
CA VAL A 241 -5.85 -9.82 -3.07
C VAL A 241 -6.53 -8.45 -2.94
N ARG A 242 -6.51 -7.61 -3.98
CA ARG A 242 -7.15 -6.29 -3.96
C ARG A 242 -8.68 -6.35 -3.79
N ARG A 243 -9.34 -7.39 -4.30
CA ARG A 243 -10.80 -7.58 -4.17
C ARG A 243 -11.15 -8.06 -2.76
N LEU A 244 -10.49 -9.14 -2.30
CA LEU A 244 -10.67 -9.73 -0.98
C LEU A 244 -10.32 -8.78 0.17
N SER A 245 -9.27 -7.96 0.02
CA SER A 245 -8.88 -6.94 1.01
C SER A 245 -9.82 -5.73 1.09
N LYS A 246 -10.87 -5.72 0.27
CA LYS A 246 -11.92 -4.68 0.19
C LYS A 246 -13.32 -5.30 0.25
N TYR A 247 -13.41 -6.59 0.60
CA TYR A 247 -14.68 -7.27 0.70
C TYR A 247 -15.42 -6.81 1.96
N ASN A 248 -16.63 -6.32 1.75
CA ASN A 248 -17.63 -6.10 2.80
C ASN A 248 -18.81 -7.02 2.47
N ILE A 249 -19.56 -7.45 3.49
CA ILE A 249 -20.82 -8.17 3.29
C ILE A 249 -21.76 -7.26 2.48
N PRO A 250 -22.28 -7.71 1.32
CA PRO A 250 -23.17 -6.89 0.51
C PRO A 250 -24.54 -6.74 1.18
N GLU A 251 -25.10 -5.52 1.19
CA GLU A 251 -26.43 -5.22 1.75
C GLU A 251 -27.55 -6.04 1.09
N THR A 252 -27.38 -6.38 -0.18
CA THR A 252 -28.28 -7.26 -0.93
C THR A 252 -27.51 -8.43 -1.53
N SER A 253 -28.03 -9.64 -1.31
CA SER A 253 -27.49 -10.89 -1.85
C SER A 253 -28.44 -11.47 -2.89
N HIS A 254 -27.91 -11.88 -4.04
CA HIS A 254 -28.68 -12.58 -5.08
C HIS A 254 -29.11 -13.98 -4.58
N PRO A 255 -30.23 -14.53 -5.06
CA PRO A 255 -30.58 -15.93 -4.83
C PRO A 255 -29.57 -16.86 -5.49
N ILE A 256 -29.36 -18.06 -4.92
CA ILE A 256 -28.35 -19.01 -5.42
C ILE A 256 -28.60 -19.43 -6.88
N SER A 257 -29.86 -19.42 -7.32
CA SER A 257 -30.25 -19.73 -8.71
C SER A 257 -29.60 -18.79 -9.73
N GLN A 258 -29.55 -17.49 -9.46
CA GLN A 258 -28.88 -16.51 -10.33
C GLN A 258 -27.36 -16.71 -10.35
N ILE A 259 -26.77 -17.13 -9.23
CA ILE A 259 -25.33 -17.42 -9.14
C ILE A 259 -24.99 -18.68 -9.94
N LYS A 260 -25.83 -19.73 -9.86
CA LYS A 260 -25.69 -20.95 -10.66
C LYS A 260 -25.78 -20.67 -12.16
N GLU A 261 -26.83 -19.98 -12.61
CA GLU A 261 -27.00 -19.63 -14.02
C GLU A 261 -25.79 -18.82 -14.55
N ALA A 262 -25.24 -17.93 -13.72
CA ALA A 262 -24.05 -17.16 -14.06
C ALA A 262 -22.76 -18.02 -14.12
N VAL A 263 -22.66 -19.08 -13.33
CA VAL A 263 -21.53 -20.02 -13.32
C VAL A 263 -21.63 -21.05 -14.46
N GLU A 264 -22.83 -21.50 -14.82
CA GLU A 264 -23.04 -22.45 -15.92
C GLU A 264 -22.56 -21.93 -17.28
N LYS A 265 -22.58 -20.59 -17.47
CA LYS A 265 -22.10 -19.89 -18.67
C LYS A 265 -20.58 -19.62 -18.69
N LEU A 266 -19.82 -20.19 -17.75
CA LEU A 266 -18.35 -20.15 -17.75
C LEU A 266 -17.76 -21.39 -18.42
N ASP A 267 -16.49 -21.32 -18.82
CA ASP A 267 -15.71 -22.50 -19.23
C ASP A 267 -15.73 -23.57 -18.14
N GLU A 268 -15.79 -24.85 -18.54
CA GLU A 268 -15.89 -25.99 -17.60
C GLU A 268 -14.80 -25.99 -16.53
N SER A 269 -13.56 -25.61 -16.91
CA SER A 269 -12.41 -25.50 -15.99
C SER A 269 -12.53 -24.40 -14.92
N LEU A 270 -13.45 -23.44 -15.11
CA LEU A 270 -13.70 -22.33 -14.20
C LEU A 270 -14.95 -22.54 -13.33
N LYS A 271 -15.77 -23.57 -13.61
CA LYS A 271 -17.00 -23.82 -12.87
C LYS A 271 -16.71 -24.24 -11.41
N VAL A 272 -17.61 -23.85 -10.52
CA VAL A 272 -17.64 -24.32 -9.12
C VAL A 272 -18.73 -25.37 -8.99
N ASN A 273 -18.52 -26.37 -8.13
CA ASN A 273 -19.53 -27.42 -7.90
C ASN A 273 -20.47 -27.02 -6.76
N PHE A 274 -21.79 -27.10 -6.99
CA PHE A 274 -22.82 -26.78 -6.01
C PHE A 274 -23.42 -28.06 -5.41
N ASP A 275 -23.42 -28.16 -4.09
CA ASP A 275 -24.19 -29.16 -3.34
C ASP A 275 -25.31 -28.45 -2.59
N ASP A 276 -26.54 -28.59 -3.10
CA ASP A 276 -27.73 -27.96 -2.54
C ASP A 276 -28.21 -28.63 -1.25
N LYS A 277 -27.88 -29.90 -1.05
CA LYS A 277 -28.29 -30.66 0.14
C LYS A 277 -27.53 -30.16 1.36
N ASN A 278 -26.22 -29.93 1.20
CA ASN A 278 -25.36 -29.40 2.26
C ASN A 278 -25.18 -27.87 2.20
N LYS A 279 -25.75 -27.19 1.19
CA LYS A 279 -25.58 -25.76 0.89
C LYS A 279 -24.12 -25.32 0.79
N THR A 280 -23.34 -26.07 0.01
CA THR A 280 -21.89 -25.83 -0.14
C THR A 280 -21.48 -25.63 -1.60
N ILE A 281 -20.51 -24.75 -1.81
CA ILE A 281 -19.88 -24.46 -3.10
C ILE A 281 -18.41 -24.91 -3.00
N THR A 282 -18.03 -25.92 -3.77
CA THR A 282 -16.67 -26.47 -3.73
C THR A 282 -15.75 -25.71 -4.68
N ILE A 283 -14.66 -25.17 -4.13
CA ILE A 283 -13.63 -24.43 -4.86
C ILE A 283 -12.41 -25.33 -5.09
N THR A 284 -11.92 -25.34 -6.32
CA THR A 284 -10.68 -26.00 -6.74
C THR A 284 -9.63 -24.95 -7.09
N PRO A 285 -8.36 -25.32 -7.30
CA PRO A 285 -7.36 -24.36 -7.75
C PRO A 285 -7.78 -23.64 -9.05
N ASP A 286 -8.49 -24.31 -9.96
CA ASP A 286 -8.85 -23.71 -11.25
C ASP A 286 -10.07 -22.78 -11.14
N SER A 287 -11.05 -23.12 -10.31
CA SER A 287 -12.22 -22.27 -10.02
C SER A 287 -11.99 -21.20 -8.93
N ALA A 288 -10.77 -21.08 -8.38
CA ALA A 288 -10.41 -20.05 -7.40
C ALA A 288 -10.68 -18.60 -7.87
N LYS A 289 -10.57 -18.32 -9.18
CA LYS A 289 -10.94 -17.01 -9.75
C LYS A 289 -12.46 -16.77 -9.69
N THR A 290 -13.24 -17.84 -9.85
CA THR A 290 -14.71 -17.83 -9.87
C THR A 290 -15.25 -17.54 -8.47
N PHE A 291 -14.65 -18.09 -7.40
CA PHE A 291 -14.91 -17.67 -6.01
C PHE A 291 -14.87 -16.13 -5.84
N VAL A 292 -13.78 -15.48 -6.25
CA VAL A 292 -13.62 -14.02 -6.18
C VAL A 292 -14.63 -13.28 -7.09
N GLY A 293 -15.08 -13.93 -8.16
CA GLY A 293 -16.13 -13.43 -9.02
C GLY A 293 -17.51 -13.45 -8.35
N ILE A 294 -17.85 -14.55 -7.67
CA ILE A 294 -19.11 -14.80 -6.96
C ILE A 294 -19.27 -13.83 -5.80
N ILE A 295 -18.30 -13.74 -4.87
CA ILE A 295 -18.45 -12.93 -3.65
C ILE A 295 -18.61 -11.42 -3.93
N HIS A 296 -18.13 -10.95 -5.09
CA HIS A 296 -18.30 -9.56 -5.53
C HIS A 296 -19.52 -9.35 -6.44
N ASN A 297 -20.42 -10.33 -6.55
CA ASN A 297 -21.58 -10.39 -7.47
C ASN A 297 -21.21 -10.16 -8.95
N SER A 298 -19.92 -10.13 -9.30
CA SER A 298 -19.45 -9.64 -10.59
C SER A 298 -19.70 -10.58 -11.76
N ILE A 299 -20.00 -11.86 -11.48
CA ILE A 299 -20.45 -12.82 -12.50
C ILE A 299 -21.95 -12.63 -12.78
N VAL A 300 -22.77 -12.40 -11.73
CA VAL A 300 -24.20 -12.10 -11.86
C VAL A 300 -24.44 -10.73 -12.52
N GLN A 301 -23.61 -9.73 -12.21
CA GLN A 301 -23.67 -8.44 -12.90
C GLN A 301 -23.34 -8.56 -14.40
N ARG A 302 -22.37 -9.39 -14.78
CA ARG A 302 -22.05 -9.70 -16.19
C ARG A 302 -23.17 -10.47 -16.90
N LEU A 303 -23.81 -11.39 -16.19
CA LEU A 303 -25.00 -12.08 -16.67
C LEU A 303 -26.13 -11.09 -17.01
N ILE A 304 -26.39 -10.14 -16.12
CA ILE A 304 -27.44 -9.12 -16.27
C ILE A 304 -27.07 -8.07 -17.35
N SER A 305 -25.79 -7.69 -17.48
CA SER A 305 -25.34 -6.71 -18.48
C SER A 305 -25.15 -7.29 -19.89
N GLY A 306 -25.17 -8.61 -20.05
CA GLY A 306 -24.87 -9.27 -21.32
C GLY A 306 -23.38 -9.29 -21.68
N GLU A 307 -22.48 -8.86 -20.79
CA GLU A 307 -21.01 -8.84 -21.00
C GLU A 307 -20.33 -10.22 -20.82
N ILE A 308 -21.08 -11.31 -20.89
CA ILE A 308 -20.50 -12.65 -21.03
C ILE A 308 -20.18 -12.83 -22.51
N GLU A 309 -18.92 -12.61 -22.89
CA GLU A 309 -18.40 -13.04 -24.19
C GLU A 309 -18.66 -14.55 -24.32
N ILE A 310 -19.55 -14.90 -25.26
CA ILE A 310 -19.91 -16.27 -25.57
C ILE A 310 -18.71 -16.90 -26.28
N VAL A 311 -17.93 -17.69 -25.56
CA VAL A 311 -16.97 -18.61 -26.16
C VAL A 311 -17.75 -19.83 -26.68
N ASN A 312 -18.08 -19.78 -27.98
CA ASN A 312 -18.51 -20.96 -28.75
C ASN A 312 -17.28 -21.78 -29.17
#